data_AF-A0A165D6L6-F1
#
_entry.id   AF-A0A165D6L6-F1
#
_cell.length_a   1.000
_cell.length_b   1.000
_cell.length_c   1.000
_cell.angle_alpha   90.00
_cell.angle_beta   90.00
_cell.angle_gamma   90.00
#
_symmetry.space_group_name_H-M   'P 1'
#
loop_
_entity.id
_entity.type
_entity.pdbx_description
1 polymer ?
#
loop_
_entity_poly.entity_id
_entity_poly.type
_entity_poly.pdbx_seq_one_letter_code
_entity_poly.pdbx_strand_id
1 'polypeptide(L)'
;LAELDINPQLTQEQRERLTQVLWENRRAFAYGSRPLGRTNLAVMRIDTGNAPPISTPPYRISPEGRRFIAEEVAKLLANDVIEESDSPWAANVVLIKQRGK
;
A
#
# COMPACT_ATOMS: atom_id res chain seq x y z
N LEU A 1 9.95 3.27 -15.11
CA LEU A 1 9.29 2.79 -16.34
C LEU A 1 9.67 1.36 -16.70
N ALA A 2 10.89 0.88 -16.36
CA ALA A 2 11.31 -0.50 -16.65
C ALA A 2 10.42 -1.59 -16.01
N GLU A 3 9.73 -1.27 -14.91
CA GLU A 3 8.81 -2.17 -14.21
C GLU A 3 7.38 -2.15 -14.77
N LEU A 4 7.10 -1.34 -15.80
CA LEU A 4 5.77 -1.27 -16.41
C LEU A 4 5.62 -2.36 -17.46
N ASP A 5 4.53 -3.11 -17.36
CA ASP A 5 4.10 -4.04 -18.39
C ASP A 5 3.49 -3.25 -19.56
N ILE A 6 4.28 -3.05 -20.62
CA ILE A 6 3.87 -2.32 -21.82
C ILE A 6 3.63 -3.33 -22.94
N ASN A 7 2.40 -3.32 -23.48
CA ASN A 7 1.96 -4.19 -24.56
C ASN A 7 3.05 -4.37 -25.66
N PRO A 8 3.54 -5.60 -25.90
CA PRO A 8 4.61 -5.85 -26.86
C PRO A 8 4.20 -5.62 -28.31
N GLN A 9 2.89 -5.57 -28.62
CA GLN A 9 2.36 -5.40 -29.98
C GLN A 9 2.35 -3.95 -30.48
N LEU A 10 2.75 -2.98 -29.65
CA LEU A 10 2.85 -1.58 -30.05
C LEU A 10 3.95 -1.39 -31.09
N THR A 11 3.68 -0.56 -32.11
CA THR A 11 4.72 -0.11 -33.02
C THR A 11 5.76 0.73 -32.26
N GLN A 12 6.95 0.88 -32.85
CA GLN A 12 8.01 1.69 -32.26
C GLN A 12 7.54 3.13 -31.97
N GLU A 13 6.84 3.75 -32.93
CA GLU A 13 6.29 5.11 -32.78
C GLU A 13 5.27 5.20 -31.63
N GLN A 14 4.37 4.22 -31.53
CA GLN A 14 3.38 4.18 -30.44
C GLN A 14 4.05 4.01 -29.08
N ARG A 15 5.08 3.16 -29.00
CA ARG A 15 5.84 2.93 -27.77
C ARG A 15 6.58 4.18 -27.33
N GLU A 16 7.18 4.92 -28.25
CA GLU A 16 7.87 6.19 -27.97
C GLU A 16 6.90 7.24 -27.43
N ARG A 17 5.76 7.45 -28.11
CA ARG A 17 4.71 8.37 -27.68
C ARG A 17 4.15 8.02 -26.29
N LEU A 18 3.89 6.74 -26.05
CA LEU A 18 3.42 6.27 -24.74
C LEU A 18 4.46 6.51 -23.64
N THR A 19 5.73 6.20 -23.92
CA THR A 19 6.83 6.40 -22.97
C THR A 19 6.96 7.87 -22.58
N GLN A 20 6.82 8.78 -23.55
CA GLN A 20 6.82 10.22 -23.31
C GLN A 20 5.69 10.62 -22.36
N VAL A 21 4.44 10.21 -22.64
CA VAL A 21 3.28 10.52 -21.78
C VAL A 21 3.48 9.99 -20.35
N LEU A 22 3.96 8.76 -20.20
CA LEU A 22 4.22 8.15 -18.90
C LEU A 22 5.34 8.87 -18.13
N TRP A 23 6.33 9.41 -18.83
CA TRP A 23 7.42 10.17 -18.23
C TRP A 23 6.99 11.57 -17.79
N GLU A 24 6.28 12.29 -18.65
CA GLU A 24 5.72 13.61 -18.38
C GLU A 24 4.75 13.55 -17.19
N ASN A 25 3.89 12.54 -17.17
CA ASN A 25 2.88 12.34 -16.14
C ASN A 25 3.33 11.37 -15.04
N ARG A 26 4.63 11.12 -14.89
CA ARG A 26 5.17 10.08 -13.99
C ARG A 26 4.69 10.20 -12.54
N ARG A 27 4.33 11.40 -12.07
CA ARG A 27 3.83 11.64 -10.71
C ARG A 27 2.36 11.21 -10.52
N ALA A 28 1.60 11.05 -11.60
CA ALA A 28 0.20 10.64 -11.57
C ALA A 28 0.03 9.11 -11.47
N PHE A 29 1.09 8.34 -11.72
CA PHE A 29 1.03 6.88 -11.73
C PHE A 29 1.84 6.29 -10.57
N ALA A 30 1.18 5.43 -9.79
CA ALA A 30 1.85 4.50 -8.89
C ALA A 30 2.26 3.26 -9.69
N TYR A 31 3.55 2.94 -9.69
CA TYR A 31 4.07 1.71 -10.28
C TYR A 31 5.32 1.26 -9.54
N GLY A 32 5.52 -0.05 -9.49
CA GLY A 32 6.70 -0.62 -8.87
C GLY A 32 6.78 -0.34 -7.37
N SER A 33 7.97 0.04 -6.92
CA SER A 33 8.27 0.46 -5.54
C SER A 33 7.96 1.94 -5.24
N ARG A 34 7.33 2.68 -6.16
CA ARG A 34 7.03 4.09 -5.89
C ARG A 34 6.05 4.24 -4.74
N PRO A 35 6.32 5.16 -3.79
CA PRO A 35 5.45 5.39 -2.66
C PRO A 35 4.08 5.86 -3.15
N LEU A 36 3.05 5.44 -2.41
CA LEU A 36 1.71 5.98 -2.58
C LEU A 36 1.76 7.51 -2.44
N GLY A 37 0.92 8.21 -3.19
CA GLY A 37 0.82 9.66 -3.08
C GLY A 37 0.31 10.08 -1.70
N ARG A 38 0.77 11.24 -1.20
CA ARG A 38 0.26 11.88 0.02
C ARG A 38 -0.26 13.27 -0.32
N THR A 39 -1.31 13.70 0.37
CA THR A 39 -1.86 15.04 0.26
C THR A 39 -2.00 15.67 1.64
N ASN A 40 -1.75 16.97 1.73
CA ASN A 40 -2.00 17.79 2.92
C ASN A 40 -3.27 18.64 2.78
N LEU A 41 -4.06 18.44 1.72
CA LEU A 41 -5.28 19.21 1.45
C LEU A 41 -6.40 18.93 2.46
N ALA A 42 -6.42 17.74 3.05
CA ALA A 42 -7.40 17.36 4.06
C ALA A 42 -6.76 16.42 5.09
N VAL A 43 -7.14 16.59 6.35
CA VAL A 43 -6.85 15.65 7.44
C VAL A 43 -8.17 15.00 7.83
N MET A 44 -8.21 13.68 7.82
CA MET A 44 -9.39 12.93 8.22
C MET A 44 -9.45 12.81 9.74
N ARG A 45 -10.50 13.34 10.35
CA ARG A 45 -10.84 13.09 11.76
C ARG A 45 -11.93 12.02 11.81
N ILE A 46 -11.69 10.95 12.57
CA ILE A 46 -12.69 9.94 12.87
C ILE A 46 -13.34 10.31 14.20
N ASP A 47 -14.63 10.65 14.17
CA ASP A 47 -15.41 10.92 15.39
C ASP A 47 -16.04 9.61 15.90
N THR A 48 -15.56 9.12 17.03
CA THR A 48 -16.06 7.90 17.67
C THR A 48 -17.23 8.17 18.64
N GLY A 49 -17.61 9.44 18.85
CA GLY A 49 -18.64 9.82 19.83
C GLY A 49 -18.35 9.25 21.22
N ASN A 50 -19.34 8.54 21.78
CA ASN A 50 -19.25 7.91 23.10
C ASN A 50 -18.82 6.43 23.05
N ALA A 51 -18.35 5.93 21.91
CA ALA A 51 -17.94 4.53 21.80
C ALA A 51 -16.67 4.27 22.63
N PRO A 52 -16.68 3.27 23.55
CA PRO A 52 -15.49 2.91 24.29
C PRO A 52 -14.45 2.21 23.40
N PRO A 53 -13.15 2.32 23.70
CA PRO A 53 -12.11 1.62 22.96
C PRO A 53 -12.29 0.11 22.94
N ILE A 54 -12.02 -0.49 21.79
CA ILE A 54 -12.00 -1.94 21.61
C ILE A 54 -10.57 -2.37 21.34
N SER A 55 -10.04 -3.24 22.20
CA SER A 55 -8.74 -3.86 22.03
C SER A 55 -8.89 -5.38 22.05
N THR A 56 -8.52 -6.01 20.93
CA THR A 56 -8.60 -7.47 20.77
C THR A 56 -7.19 -8.07 20.75
N PRO A 57 -6.95 -9.17 21.46
CA PRO A 57 -5.65 -9.81 21.45
C PRO A 57 -5.34 -10.40 20.06
N PRO A 58 -4.10 -10.29 19.57
CA PRO A 58 -3.69 -10.84 18.28
C PRO A 58 -4.00 -12.33 18.16
N TYR A 59 -4.51 -12.74 16.99
CA TYR A 59 -4.72 -14.15 16.71
C TYR A 59 -3.42 -14.95 16.64
N ARG A 60 -3.53 -16.26 16.89
CA ARG A 60 -2.41 -17.18 16.67
C ARG A 60 -2.22 -17.37 15.16
N ILE A 61 -1.01 -17.05 14.71
CA ILE A 61 -0.61 -17.15 13.29
C ILE A 61 0.58 -18.11 13.17
N SER A 62 0.67 -18.80 12.03
CA SER A 62 1.81 -19.67 11.70
C SER A 62 3.13 -18.88 11.67
N PRO A 63 4.29 -19.54 11.85
CA PRO A 63 5.59 -18.86 11.74
C PRO A 63 5.78 -18.14 10.39
N GLU A 64 5.32 -18.76 9.29
CA GLU A 64 5.36 -18.17 7.96
C GLU A 64 4.50 -16.91 7.87
N GLY A 65 3.26 -16.97 8.37
CA GLY A 65 2.36 -15.81 8.38
C GLY A 65 2.90 -14.66 9.23
N ARG A 66 3.56 -14.96 10.36
CA ARG A 66 4.22 -13.93 11.19
C ARG A 66 5.35 -13.23 10.43
N ARG A 67 6.18 -13.99 9.70
CA ARG A 67 7.25 -13.42 8.88
C ARG A 67 6.68 -12.53 7.78
N PHE A 68 5.65 -12.99 7.08
CA PHE A 68 4.97 -12.20 6.05
C PHE A 68 4.41 -10.88 6.60
N ILE A 69 3.72 -10.92 7.75
CA ILE A 69 3.21 -9.70 8.40
C ILE A 69 4.35 -8.75 8.76
N ALA A 70 5.44 -9.25 9.33
CA ALA A 70 6.58 -8.42 9.69
C ALA A 70 7.21 -7.72 8.47
N GLU A 71 7.35 -8.44 7.36
CA GLU A 71 7.87 -7.87 6.10
C GLU A 71 6.94 -6.79 5.53
N GLU A 72 5.62 -7.02 5.54
CA GLU A 72 4.65 -6.02 5.05
C GLU A 72 4.58 -4.79 5.96
N VAL A 73 4.59 -4.98 7.29
CA VAL A 73 4.64 -3.87 8.25
C VAL A 73 5.90 -3.04 8.04
N ALA A 74 7.06 -3.66 7.87
CA ALA A 74 8.32 -2.96 7.59
C ALA A 74 8.25 -2.15 6.28
N LYS A 75 7.63 -2.70 5.22
CA LYS A 75 7.40 -1.96 3.96
C LYS A 75 6.47 -0.77 4.15
N LEU A 76 5.39 -0.90 4.92
CA LEU A 76 4.44 0.19 5.15
C LEU A 76 5.05 1.32 6.00
N LEU A 77 5.83 0.96 7.03
CA LEU A 77 6.61 1.91 7.83
C LEU A 77 7.64 2.65 6.97
N ALA A 78 8.42 1.93 6.14
CA ALA A 78 9.41 2.52 5.25
C ALA A 78 8.79 3.48 4.21
N ASN A 79 7.51 3.28 3.86
CA ASN A 79 6.77 4.13 2.93
C ASN A 79 5.97 5.25 3.61
N ASP A 80 6.11 5.45 4.93
CA ASP A 80 5.39 6.50 5.69
C ASP A 80 3.86 6.37 5.59
N VAL A 81 3.35 5.14 5.44
CA VAL A 81 1.91 4.83 5.34
C VAL A 81 1.29 4.57 6.72
N ILE A 82 2.08 4.01 7.63
CA ILE A 82 1.69 3.72 9.02
C ILE A 82 2.80 4.22 9.96
N GLU A 83 2.46 4.35 11.25
CA GLU A 83 3.38 4.71 12.32
C GLU A 83 3.17 3.82 13.55
N GLU A 84 4.17 3.75 14.42
CA GLU A 84 4.02 3.12 15.74
C GLU A 84 3.12 3.97 16.63
N SER A 85 2.27 3.32 17.42
CA SER A 85 1.36 4.02 18.34
C SER A 85 1.03 3.19 19.58
N ASP A 86 0.84 3.87 20.70
CA ASP A 86 0.29 3.32 21.94
C ASP A 86 -1.20 3.65 22.02
N SER A 87 -2.03 2.85 21.34
CA SER A 87 -3.47 3.07 21.21
C SER A 87 -4.30 2.18 22.15
N PRO A 88 -5.36 2.71 22.78
CA PRO A 88 -6.34 1.87 23.49
C PRO A 88 -7.24 1.07 22.52
N TRP A 89 -7.17 1.37 21.21
CA TRP A 89 -7.86 0.65 20.14
C TRP A 89 -6.89 -0.32 19.45
N ALA A 90 -7.28 -1.59 19.33
CA ALA A 90 -6.51 -2.61 18.63
C ALA A 90 -7.41 -3.62 17.92
N ALA A 91 -7.23 -3.76 16.61
CA ALA A 91 -7.92 -4.73 15.78
C ALA A 91 -6.95 -5.79 15.24
N ASN A 92 -7.44 -7.00 15.05
CA ASN A 92 -6.64 -8.14 14.59
C ASN A 92 -6.29 -8.06 13.10
N VAL A 93 -5.05 -8.41 12.77
CA VAL A 93 -4.60 -8.63 11.38
C VAL A 93 -5.03 -10.02 10.92
N VAL A 94 -5.62 -10.10 9.73
CA VAL A 94 -6.07 -11.35 9.11
C VAL A 94 -5.32 -11.56 7.80
N LEU A 95 -4.72 -12.74 7.64
CA LEU A 95 -4.06 -13.14 6.41
C LEU A 95 -5.05 -13.80 5.46
N ILE A 96 -5.16 -13.26 4.26
CA ILE A 96 -6.05 -13.77 3.21
C ILE A 96 -5.19 -14.13 2.00
N LYS A 97 -5.33 -15.37 1.52
CA LYS A 97 -4.72 -15.81 0.26
C LYS A 97 -5.66 -15.46 -0.89
N GLN A 98 -5.27 -14.49 -1.71
CA GLN A 98 -5.98 -14.19 -2.95
C GLN A 98 -5.77 -15.36 -3.93
N ARG A 99 -6.85 -15.83 -4.57
CA ARG A 99 -6.76 -16.89 -5.61
C ARG A 99 -6.53 -16.23 -6.97
N GLY A 100 -5.58 -16.76 -7.75
CA GLY A 100 -5.35 -16.33 -9.13
C GLY A 100 -4.35 -15.20 -9.33
N LYS A 101 -3.56 -14.86 -8.30
CA LYS A 101 -2.30 -14.12 -8.41
C LYS A 101 -1.21 -14.92 -7.71
#